data_AF-A0AAN1XUL2-F1
#
_entry.id   AF-A0AAN1XUL2-F1
#
_cell.length_a   1.000
_cell.length_b   1.000
_cell.length_c   1.000
_cell.angle_alpha   90.00
_cell.angle_beta   90.00
_cell.angle_gamma   90.00
#
_symmetry.space_group_name_H-M   'P 1'
#
loop_
_entity.id
_entity.type
_entity.pdbx_description
1 polymer ?
#
loop_
_entity_poly.entity_id
_entity_poly.type
_entity_poly.pdbx_seq_one_letter_code
_entity_poly.pdbx_strand_id
1 'polypeptide(L)'
;MDHLSARGRVAALAFALAAFMLGTPAIGATDITDIGAIDQAAIAALPQFQAANKSLYDYGQQLQRQFTAQARHASQQQQQQLGRQFQQKLADRQRAVMGPLLQRAQVAIASVASSKNLSVVVDRRIVVFGGQDITGSVRDLLSGVGDPVPPVSTPPPSKVGFVDQQAIDALPKVKAAQDEFLKFKSDQDKTAGEKLKGAKTDADRDAILKDYRKALDDKQSATLKPMIDQTRSAIADVAKSKGLVLVVDRGNIVFGGLDITSDVTAKLK
;
A
#
# COMPACT_ATOMS: atom_id res chain seq x y z
N MET A 1 21.00 18.21 -29.01
CA MET A 1 21.70 17.62 -27.84
C MET A 1 20.95 18.14 -26.63
N ASP A 2 19.81 17.50 -26.33
CA ASP A 2 18.87 17.99 -25.34
C ASP A 2 19.10 17.31 -24.00
N HIS A 3 19.21 18.17 -22.98
CA HIS A 3 19.47 17.82 -21.60
C HIS A 3 18.35 16.94 -21.05
N LEU A 4 18.63 15.64 -20.90
CA LEU A 4 17.85 14.72 -20.08
C LEU A 4 17.98 15.15 -18.61
N SER A 5 16.98 15.91 -18.17
CA SER A 5 16.66 16.17 -16.76
C SER A 5 16.35 14.83 -16.08
N ALA A 6 17.39 14.18 -15.55
CA ALA A 6 17.26 13.06 -14.63
C ALA A 6 16.80 13.58 -13.27
N ARG A 7 15.52 13.97 -13.18
CA ARG A 7 14.83 14.10 -11.89
C ARG A 7 14.83 12.73 -11.25
N GLY A 8 15.68 12.57 -10.23
CA GLY A 8 15.85 11.36 -9.45
C GLY A 8 14.50 10.84 -8.95
N ARG A 9 14.00 9.78 -9.59
CA ARG A 9 13.03 8.89 -8.98
C ARG A 9 13.83 8.04 -8.01
N VAL A 10 13.82 8.41 -6.73
CA VAL A 10 14.21 7.50 -5.65
C VAL A 10 13.22 6.35 -5.74
N ALA A 11 13.65 5.24 -6.35
CA ALA A 11 12.92 3.99 -6.26
C ALA A 11 12.97 3.58 -4.78
N ALA A 12 11.83 3.70 -4.09
CA ALA A 12 11.69 3.21 -2.74
C ALA A 12 11.96 1.70 -2.75
N LEU A 13 13.04 1.28 -2.08
CA LEU A 13 13.29 -0.12 -1.77
C LEU A 13 12.38 -0.51 -0.61
N ALA A 14 11.10 -0.72 -0.93
CA ALA A 14 10.18 -1.35 -0.01
C ALA A 14 10.62 -2.80 0.19
N PHE A 15 10.63 -3.26 1.44
CA PHE A 15 10.69 -4.69 1.73
C PHE A 15 9.36 -5.31 1.29
N ALA A 16 9.24 -5.64 0.00
CA ALA A 16 8.01 -6.19 -0.55
C ALA A 16 7.71 -7.54 0.11
N LEU A 17 6.74 -7.54 1.03
CA LEU A 17 6.21 -8.76 1.61
C LEU A 17 5.31 -9.43 0.57
N ALA A 18 5.81 -10.47 -0.10
CA ALA A 18 4.94 -11.42 -0.78
C ALA A 18 4.13 -12.18 0.28
N ALA A 19 2.86 -12.48 0.00
CA ALA A 19 2.02 -13.28 0.88
C ALA A 19 2.78 -14.53 1.35
N PHE A 20 2.99 -14.65 2.66
CA PHE A 20 3.87 -15.66 3.23
C PHE A 20 3.06 -16.78 3.86
N MET A 21 3.02 -17.93 3.20
CA MET A 21 2.43 -19.17 3.73
C MET A 21 3.44 -19.85 4.67
N LEU A 22 3.05 -20.06 5.93
CA LEU A 22 3.86 -20.80 6.89
C LEU A 22 3.66 -22.30 6.67
N GLY A 23 4.71 -22.98 6.21
CA GLY A 23 4.67 -24.44 6.04
C GLY A 23 4.45 -25.14 7.38
N THR A 24 3.27 -25.76 7.55
CA THR A 24 3.00 -26.72 8.61
C THR A 24 2.77 -28.11 7.98
N PRO A 25 3.33 -29.19 8.53
CA PRO A 25 2.99 -30.54 8.08
C PRO A 25 1.51 -30.78 8.37
N ALA A 26 0.79 -31.27 7.37
CA ALA A 26 -0.65 -31.45 7.37
C ALA A 26 -1.12 -32.30 8.56
N ILE A 27 -1.75 -31.67 9.54
CA ILE A 27 -2.70 -32.30 10.44
C ILE A 27 -3.98 -31.47 10.35
N GLY A 28 -4.90 -31.95 9.51
CA GLY A 28 -6.21 -31.34 9.27
C GLY A 28 -6.13 -30.09 8.41
N ALA A 29 -6.13 -30.25 7.08
CA ALA A 29 -6.48 -29.16 6.17
C ALA A 29 -7.94 -28.75 6.47
N THR A 30 -8.13 -27.84 7.42
CA THR A 30 -9.34 -27.03 7.44
C THR A 30 -9.25 -26.14 6.22
N ASP A 31 -10.07 -26.41 5.22
CA ASP A 31 -10.12 -25.63 3.99
C ASP A 31 -10.13 -24.14 4.34
N ILE A 32 -9.18 -23.38 3.79
CA ILE A 32 -9.15 -21.92 3.90
C ILE A 32 -10.24 -21.37 2.96
N THR A 33 -11.50 -21.66 3.27
CA THR A 33 -12.68 -21.23 2.49
C THR A 33 -13.24 -19.89 2.99
N ASP A 34 -12.66 -19.35 4.06
CA ASP A 34 -13.10 -18.15 4.76
C ASP A 34 -12.43 -16.86 4.24
N ILE A 35 -11.69 -16.93 3.12
CA ILE A 35 -11.08 -15.78 2.45
C ILE A 35 -12.01 -15.29 1.32
N GLY A 36 -12.42 -14.04 1.39
CA GLY A 36 -13.06 -13.31 0.30
C GLY A 36 -12.05 -12.55 -0.56
N ALA A 37 -12.37 -12.37 -1.83
CA ALA A 37 -11.67 -11.49 -2.75
C ALA A 37 -12.64 -10.44 -3.31
N ILE A 38 -12.20 -9.19 -3.40
CA ILE A 38 -13.01 -8.11 -3.96
C ILE A 38 -12.24 -7.29 -5.00
N ASP A 39 -12.88 -7.04 -6.13
CA ASP A 39 -12.39 -6.11 -7.14
C ASP A 39 -12.74 -4.67 -6.74
N GLN A 40 -11.81 -4.02 -6.04
CA GLN A 40 -12.00 -2.64 -5.60
C GLN A 40 -12.18 -1.66 -6.78
N ALA A 41 -11.58 -1.94 -7.93
CA ALA A 41 -11.74 -1.10 -9.12
C ALA A 41 -13.18 -1.18 -9.65
N ALA A 42 -13.79 -2.37 -9.65
CA ALA A 42 -15.19 -2.53 -10.02
C ALA A 42 -16.14 -1.80 -9.05
N ILE A 43 -15.85 -1.81 -7.74
CA ILE A 43 -16.64 -1.06 -6.75
C ILE A 43 -16.47 0.46 -6.92
N ALA A 44 -15.24 0.93 -7.15
CA ALA A 44 -14.96 2.34 -7.41
C ALA A 44 -15.57 2.86 -8.73
N ALA A 45 -15.84 1.95 -9.67
CA ALA A 45 -16.47 2.27 -10.95
C ALA A 45 -18.01 2.40 -10.86
N LEU A 46 -18.63 2.18 -9.69
CA LEU A 46 -20.08 2.30 -9.55
C LEU A 46 -20.57 3.74 -9.77
N PRO A 47 -21.80 3.94 -10.31
CA PRO A 47 -22.31 5.26 -10.69
C PRO A 47 -22.25 6.30 -9.57
N GLN A 48 -22.55 5.91 -8.32
CA GLN A 48 -22.49 6.81 -7.16
C GLN A 48 -21.07 7.31 -6.88
N PHE A 49 -20.05 6.47 -7.05
CA PHE A 49 -18.65 6.88 -6.89
C PHE A 49 -18.19 7.76 -8.06
N GLN A 50 -18.61 7.44 -9.28
CA GLN A 50 -18.33 8.28 -10.46
C GLN A 50 -18.96 9.67 -10.34
N ALA A 51 -20.23 9.74 -9.94
CA ALA A 51 -20.95 11.00 -9.73
C ALA A 51 -20.29 11.85 -8.64
N ALA A 52 -19.88 11.21 -7.56
CA ALA A 52 -19.21 11.86 -6.46
C ALA A 52 -17.79 12.36 -6.82
N ASN A 53 -17.02 11.58 -7.58
CA ASN A 53 -15.74 12.02 -8.16
C ASN A 53 -15.92 13.21 -9.10
N LYS A 54 -16.95 13.18 -9.96
CA LYS A 54 -17.30 14.31 -10.81
C LYS A 54 -17.66 15.56 -9.99
N SER A 55 -18.45 15.42 -8.93
CA SER A 55 -18.79 16.53 -8.04
C SER A 55 -17.54 17.17 -7.40
N LEU A 56 -16.56 16.35 -7.02
CA LEU A 56 -15.30 16.85 -6.48
C LEU A 56 -14.45 17.57 -7.51
N TYR A 57 -14.37 17.03 -8.72
CA TYR A 57 -13.65 17.67 -9.82
C TYR A 57 -14.26 19.04 -10.17
N ASP A 58 -15.59 19.10 -10.32
CA ASP A 58 -16.31 20.34 -10.63
C ASP A 58 -16.14 21.37 -9.51
N TYR A 59 -16.19 20.93 -8.24
CA TYR A 59 -15.94 21.80 -7.08
C TYR A 59 -14.51 22.34 -7.07
N GLY A 60 -13.51 21.50 -7.35
CA GLY A 60 -12.12 21.92 -7.45
C GLY A 60 -11.89 22.97 -8.53
N GLN A 61 -12.51 22.80 -9.71
CA GLN A 61 -12.47 23.77 -10.80
C GLN A 61 -13.10 25.11 -10.41
N GLN A 62 -14.27 25.06 -9.76
CA GLN A 62 -14.93 26.27 -9.26
C GLN A 62 -14.06 27.00 -8.23
N LEU A 63 -13.51 26.25 -7.28
CA LEU A 63 -12.69 26.79 -6.21
C LEU A 63 -11.38 27.38 -6.76
N GLN A 64 -10.83 26.80 -7.83
CA GLN A 64 -9.60 27.29 -8.47
C GLN A 64 -9.84 28.64 -9.17
N ARG A 65 -11.00 28.80 -9.81
CA ARG A 65 -11.40 30.09 -10.40
C ARG A 65 -11.57 31.17 -9.33
N GLN A 66 -12.22 30.83 -8.21
CA GLN A 66 -12.36 31.74 -7.07
C GLN A 66 -11.01 32.13 -6.48
N PHE A 67 -10.12 31.15 -6.30
CA PHE A 67 -8.75 31.38 -5.83
C PHE A 67 -8.03 32.35 -6.76
N THR A 68 -8.04 32.09 -8.07
CA THR A 68 -7.34 32.93 -9.06
C THR A 68 -7.88 34.35 -9.10
N ALA A 69 -9.21 34.53 -9.00
CA ALA A 69 -9.83 35.85 -8.97
C ALA A 69 -9.45 36.64 -7.70
N GLN A 70 -9.48 36.00 -6.53
CA GLN A 70 -9.15 36.63 -5.25
C GLN A 70 -7.65 36.88 -5.10
N ALA A 71 -6.80 35.99 -5.62
CA ALA A 71 -5.35 36.09 -5.53
C ALA A 71 -4.77 37.29 -6.32
N ARG A 72 -5.45 37.74 -7.39
CA ARG A 72 -5.03 38.91 -8.20
C ARG A 72 -5.01 40.21 -7.42
N HIS A 73 -5.82 40.32 -6.37
CA HIS A 73 -5.94 41.52 -5.54
C HIS A 73 -5.40 41.31 -4.11
N ALA A 74 -4.78 40.17 -3.84
CA ALA A 74 -4.34 39.75 -2.51
C ALA A 74 -2.84 39.95 -2.30
N SER A 75 -2.45 40.35 -1.09
CA SER A 75 -1.04 40.38 -0.66
C SER A 75 -0.46 38.96 -0.55
N GLN A 76 0.88 38.83 -0.47
CA GLN A 76 1.55 37.53 -0.37
C GLN A 76 1.10 36.72 0.86
N GLN A 77 0.83 37.38 1.99
CA GLN A 77 0.27 36.73 3.19
C GLN A 77 -1.18 36.27 2.97
N GLN A 78 -1.99 37.08 2.29
CA GLN A 78 -3.38 36.72 1.96
C GLN A 78 -3.44 35.57 0.95
N GLN A 79 -2.53 35.52 -0.02
CA GLN A 79 -2.42 34.40 -0.96
C GLN A 79 -2.09 33.08 -0.25
N GLN A 80 -1.18 33.09 0.74
CA GLN A 80 -0.89 31.91 1.57
C GLN A 80 -2.11 31.46 2.40
N GLN A 81 -2.82 32.40 3.01
CA GLN A 81 -4.07 32.13 3.76
C GLN A 81 -5.12 31.49 2.85
N LEU A 82 -5.30 32.06 1.66
CA LEU A 82 -6.26 31.60 0.66
C LEU A 82 -5.90 30.20 0.14
N GLY A 83 -4.62 29.89 0.01
CA GLY A 83 -4.14 28.56 -0.40
C GLY A 83 -4.47 27.50 0.65
N ARG A 84 -4.28 27.81 1.94
CA ARG A 84 -4.71 26.92 3.04
C ARG A 84 -6.22 26.70 3.04
N GLN A 85 -7.01 27.77 2.89
CA GLN A 85 -8.47 27.67 2.82
C GLN A 85 -8.94 26.86 1.61
N PHE A 86 -8.29 27.01 0.45
CA PHE A 86 -8.58 26.22 -0.73
C PHE A 86 -8.39 24.73 -0.46
N GLN A 87 -7.24 24.35 0.10
CA GLN A 87 -6.94 22.95 0.44
C GLN A 87 -7.92 22.38 1.47
N GLN A 88 -8.27 23.16 2.51
CA GLN A 88 -9.25 22.78 3.52
C GLN A 88 -10.63 22.53 2.92
N LYS A 89 -11.16 23.48 2.15
CA LYS A 89 -12.48 23.35 1.51
C LYS A 89 -12.56 22.13 0.59
N LEU A 90 -11.50 21.87 -0.18
CA LEU A 90 -11.45 20.68 -1.04
C LEU A 90 -11.43 19.39 -0.22
N ALA A 91 -10.62 19.32 0.84
CA ALA A 91 -10.57 18.16 1.73
C ALA A 91 -11.91 17.92 2.46
N ASP A 92 -12.57 18.99 2.91
CA ASP A 92 -13.88 18.91 3.57
C ASP A 92 -14.96 18.44 2.59
N ARG A 93 -14.94 18.96 1.35
CA ARG A 93 -15.84 18.48 0.29
C ARG A 93 -15.58 17.01 -0.02
N GLN A 94 -14.31 16.60 -0.12
CA GLN A 94 -13.95 15.20 -0.33
C GLN A 94 -14.50 14.32 0.77
N ARG A 95 -14.31 14.69 2.05
CA ARG A 95 -14.83 13.93 3.18
C ARG A 95 -16.36 13.86 3.17
N ALA A 96 -17.04 14.97 2.86
CA ALA A 96 -18.50 15.03 2.84
C ALA A 96 -19.12 14.18 1.71
N VAL A 97 -18.49 14.13 0.54
CA VAL A 97 -19.05 13.40 -0.61
C VAL A 97 -18.57 11.94 -0.66
N MET A 98 -17.29 11.67 -0.37
CA MET A 98 -16.73 10.31 -0.39
C MET A 98 -16.98 9.54 0.91
N GLY A 99 -16.94 10.21 2.07
CA GLY A 99 -17.00 9.56 3.39
C GLY A 99 -18.20 8.64 3.55
N PRO A 100 -19.44 9.11 3.30
CA PRO A 100 -20.63 8.27 3.37
C PRO A 100 -20.60 7.09 2.39
N LEU A 101 -20.08 7.27 1.18
CA LEU A 101 -19.96 6.19 0.19
C LEU A 101 -18.95 5.12 0.60
N LEU A 102 -17.80 5.54 1.13
CA LEU A 102 -16.77 4.64 1.65
C LEU A 102 -17.28 3.86 2.86
N GLN A 103 -17.99 4.52 3.78
CA GLN A 103 -18.58 3.86 4.93
C GLN A 103 -19.67 2.86 4.49
N ARG A 104 -20.54 3.24 3.56
CA ARG A 104 -21.54 2.34 2.99
C ARG A 104 -20.90 1.13 2.32
N ALA A 105 -19.79 1.31 1.60
CA ALA A 105 -19.03 0.21 1.00
C ALA A 105 -18.39 -0.69 2.07
N GLN A 106 -17.80 -0.12 3.11
CA GLN A 106 -17.21 -0.88 4.21
C GLN A 106 -18.26 -1.75 4.92
N VAL A 107 -19.44 -1.18 5.19
CA VAL A 107 -20.54 -1.93 5.78
C VAL A 107 -21.02 -3.02 4.83
N ALA A 108 -21.21 -2.72 3.54
CA ALA A 108 -21.61 -3.72 2.56
C ALA A 108 -20.62 -4.90 2.48
N ILE A 109 -19.32 -4.63 2.48
CA ILE A 109 -18.27 -5.66 2.51
C ILE A 109 -18.39 -6.49 3.79
N ALA A 110 -18.57 -5.84 4.94
CA ALA A 110 -18.71 -6.52 6.23
C ALA A 110 -19.97 -7.41 6.28
N SER A 111 -21.11 -6.94 5.78
CA SER A 111 -22.36 -7.71 5.71
C SER A 111 -22.22 -8.92 4.80
N VAL A 112 -21.62 -8.74 3.62
CA VAL A 112 -21.37 -9.84 2.68
C VAL A 112 -20.38 -10.84 3.27
N ALA A 113 -19.29 -10.39 3.89
CA ALA A 113 -18.34 -11.25 4.58
C ALA A 113 -19.02 -12.06 5.70
N SER A 114 -19.82 -11.41 6.55
CA SER A 114 -20.56 -12.07 7.62
C SER A 114 -21.54 -13.12 7.08
N SER A 115 -22.34 -12.78 6.06
CA SER A 115 -23.32 -13.71 5.46
C SER A 115 -22.68 -14.92 4.78
N LYS A 116 -21.44 -14.77 4.31
CA LYS A 116 -20.65 -15.82 3.65
C LYS A 116 -19.66 -16.50 4.59
N ASN A 117 -19.68 -16.15 5.87
CA ASN A 117 -18.77 -16.68 6.90
C ASN A 117 -17.28 -16.48 6.55
N LEU A 118 -16.95 -15.31 5.98
CA LEU A 118 -15.59 -14.94 5.61
C LEU A 118 -14.92 -14.20 6.77
N SER A 119 -13.73 -14.64 7.15
CA SER A 119 -12.92 -14.03 8.22
C SER A 119 -12.04 -12.88 7.73
N VAL A 120 -11.77 -12.84 6.42
CA VAL A 120 -10.96 -11.80 5.78
C VAL A 120 -11.41 -11.57 4.35
N VAL A 121 -11.29 -10.33 3.88
CA VAL A 121 -11.46 -9.96 2.47
C VAL A 121 -10.21 -9.24 2.01
N VAL A 122 -9.65 -9.68 0.88
CA VAL A 122 -8.45 -9.11 0.26
C VAL A 122 -8.75 -8.51 -1.11
N ASP A 123 -7.85 -7.68 -1.61
CA ASP A 123 -7.92 -7.17 -2.98
C ASP A 123 -7.75 -8.30 -4.00
N ARG A 124 -8.67 -8.42 -4.96
CA ARG A 124 -8.64 -9.49 -5.98
C ARG A 124 -7.37 -9.47 -6.83
N ARG A 125 -6.69 -8.33 -6.97
CA ARG A 125 -5.45 -8.19 -7.76
C ARG A 125 -4.28 -8.98 -7.20
N ILE A 126 -4.30 -9.36 -5.93
CA ILE A 126 -3.25 -10.19 -5.32
C ILE A 126 -3.59 -11.68 -5.27
N VAL A 127 -4.79 -12.05 -5.72
CA VAL A 127 -5.28 -13.43 -5.68
C VAL A 127 -4.99 -14.09 -7.02
N VAL A 128 -4.10 -15.10 -7.01
CA VAL A 128 -3.80 -15.92 -8.19
C VAL A 128 -4.74 -17.12 -8.28
N PHE A 129 -5.05 -17.74 -7.14
CA PHE A 129 -5.91 -18.92 -7.03
C PHE A 129 -6.57 -18.96 -5.66
N GLY A 130 -7.82 -19.44 -5.60
CA GLY A 130 -8.63 -19.50 -4.37
C GLY A 130 -9.36 -18.19 -4.07
N GLY A 131 -9.92 -18.10 -2.86
CA GLY A 131 -10.72 -16.97 -2.40
C GLY A 131 -12.11 -16.92 -3.05
N GLN A 132 -13.13 -16.60 -2.27
CA GLN A 132 -14.48 -16.38 -2.78
C GLN A 132 -14.61 -14.97 -3.33
N ASP A 133 -14.84 -14.81 -4.64
CA ASP A 133 -15.16 -13.50 -5.21
C ASP A 133 -16.50 -12.99 -4.66
N ILE A 134 -16.47 -11.86 -3.95
CA ILE A 134 -17.65 -11.21 -3.38
C ILE A 134 -18.05 -9.92 -4.11
N THR A 135 -17.35 -9.56 -5.19
CA THR A 135 -17.52 -8.30 -5.92
C THR A 135 -18.97 -8.07 -6.33
N GLY A 136 -19.61 -9.10 -6.89
CA GLY A 136 -21.02 -9.04 -7.28
C GLY A 136 -21.95 -8.76 -6.10
N SER A 137 -21.84 -9.54 -5.03
CA SER A 137 -22.68 -9.37 -3.83
C SER A 137 -22.52 -7.99 -3.18
N VAL A 138 -21.29 -7.47 -3.11
CA VAL A 138 -21.04 -6.13 -2.55
C VAL A 138 -21.60 -5.04 -3.45
N ARG A 139 -21.42 -5.16 -4.78
CA ARG A 139 -22.01 -4.23 -5.75
C ARG A 139 -23.54 -4.20 -5.63
N ASP A 140 -24.16 -5.36 -5.53
CA ASP A 140 -25.62 -5.47 -5.49
C ASP A 140 -26.16 -4.83 -4.21
N LEU A 141 -25.49 -5.04 -3.07
CA LEU A 141 -25.83 -4.38 -1.80
C LEU A 141 -25.61 -2.87 -1.83
N LEU A 142 -24.55 -2.41 -2.51
CA LEU A 142 -24.28 -0.99 -2.69
C LEU A 142 -25.30 -0.29 -3.61
N SER A 143 -25.80 -1.00 -4.62
CA SER A 143 -26.74 -0.50 -5.63
C SER A 143 -28.21 -0.68 -5.23
N GLY A 144 -28.48 -1.50 -4.20
CA GLY A 144 -29.82 -1.76 -3.69
C GLY A 144 -30.46 -0.60 -2.93
N VAL A 145 -31.79 -0.69 -2.73
CA VAL A 145 -32.57 0.29 -1.97
C VAL A 145 -32.36 0.06 -0.47
N GLY A 146 -32.02 1.12 0.26
CA GLY A 146 -31.71 1.07 1.69
C GLY A 146 -30.22 1.06 1.99
N ASP A 147 -29.83 1.36 3.23
CA ASP A 147 -28.44 1.26 3.68
C ASP A 147 -28.08 -0.20 4.04
N PRO A 148 -26.87 -0.67 3.69
CA PRO A 148 -26.35 -1.93 4.19
C PRO A 148 -26.42 -1.96 5.71
N VAL A 149 -26.94 -3.05 6.28
CA VAL A 149 -27.04 -3.22 7.73
C VAL A 149 -25.72 -3.74 8.27
N PRO A 150 -25.09 -3.05 9.23
CA PRO A 150 -23.88 -3.55 9.88
C PRO A 150 -24.09 -4.94 10.47
N PRO A 151 -23.13 -5.87 10.30
CA PRO A 151 -23.23 -7.16 10.95
C PRO A 151 -23.25 -6.98 12.48
N VAL A 152 -24.13 -7.70 13.15
CA VAL A 152 -24.28 -7.68 14.63
C VAL A 152 -23.28 -8.60 15.33
N SER A 153 -22.47 -9.34 14.57
CA SER A 153 -21.42 -10.22 15.06
C SER A 153 -20.05 -9.75 14.59
N THR A 154 -19.05 -9.86 15.46
CA THR A 154 -17.64 -9.72 15.06
C THR A 154 -17.29 -10.80 14.03
N PRO A 155 -16.46 -10.50 13.02
CA PRO A 155 -15.96 -11.52 12.10
C PRO A 155 -15.34 -12.70 12.87
N PRO A 156 -15.47 -13.93 12.36
CA PRO A 156 -14.78 -15.07 12.94
C PRO A 156 -13.28 -14.79 13.08
N PRO A 157 -12.61 -15.31 14.12
CA PRO A 157 -11.15 -15.22 14.22
C PRO A 157 -10.50 -15.74 12.94
N SER A 158 -9.69 -14.91 12.28
CA SER A 158 -9.04 -15.29 11.04
C SER A 158 -7.71 -15.99 11.32
N LYS A 159 -7.43 -17.06 10.57
CA LYS A 159 -6.05 -17.61 10.48
C LYS A 159 -5.15 -16.75 9.58
N VAL A 160 -5.67 -15.66 9.02
CA VAL A 160 -4.93 -14.69 8.24
C VAL A 160 -4.60 -13.47 9.11
N GLY A 161 -3.31 -13.19 9.25
CA GLY A 161 -2.83 -11.95 9.83
C GLY A 161 -2.36 -10.96 8.77
N PHE A 162 -2.14 -9.73 9.19
CA PHE A 162 -1.46 -8.75 8.35
C PHE A 162 -0.48 -7.89 9.15
N VAL A 163 0.48 -7.33 8.43
CA VAL A 163 1.44 -6.36 8.95
C VAL A 163 1.39 -5.09 8.12
N ASP A 164 1.61 -3.95 8.76
CA ASP A 164 1.89 -2.70 8.06
C ASP A 164 3.39 -2.62 7.74
N GLN A 165 3.74 -2.81 6.47
CA GLN A 165 5.12 -2.73 6.03
C GLN A 165 5.71 -1.32 6.22
N GLN A 166 4.90 -0.26 6.12
CA GLN A 166 5.39 1.10 6.35
C GLN A 166 5.79 1.31 7.80
N ALA A 167 5.06 0.72 8.75
CA ALA A 167 5.41 0.76 10.16
C ALA A 167 6.73 0.01 10.46
N ILE A 168 6.97 -1.11 9.77
CA ILE A 168 8.23 -1.87 9.87
C ILE A 168 9.39 -1.08 9.25
N ASP A 169 9.19 -0.52 8.05
CA ASP A 169 10.19 0.29 7.34
C ASP A 169 10.56 1.56 8.12
N ALA A 170 9.61 2.12 8.87
CA ALA A 170 9.83 3.27 9.74
C ALA A 170 10.67 2.96 11.01
N LEU A 171 10.95 1.69 11.30
CA LEU A 171 11.79 1.33 12.46
C LEU A 171 13.20 1.92 12.29
N PRO A 172 13.80 2.51 13.35
CA PRO A 172 15.09 3.20 13.23
C PRO A 172 16.21 2.37 12.60
N LYS A 173 16.32 1.09 12.97
CA LYS A 173 17.33 0.17 12.41
C LYS A 173 17.12 -0.11 10.93
N VAL A 174 15.86 -0.33 10.54
CA VAL A 174 15.46 -0.62 9.15
C VAL A 174 15.68 0.61 8.28
N LYS A 175 15.22 1.77 8.75
CA LYS A 175 15.42 3.06 8.10
C LYS A 175 16.91 3.38 7.93
N ALA A 176 17.74 3.18 8.94
CA ALA A 176 19.17 3.42 8.85
C ALA A 176 19.84 2.54 7.79
N ALA A 177 19.48 1.25 7.73
CA ALA A 177 19.99 0.33 6.70
C ALA A 177 19.57 0.74 5.28
N GLN A 178 18.33 1.20 5.10
CA GLN A 178 17.84 1.74 3.83
C GLN A 178 18.58 3.03 3.43
N ASP A 179 18.72 3.97 4.35
CA ASP A 179 19.40 5.25 4.12
C ASP A 179 20.88 5.00 3.76
N GLU A 180 21.56 4.05 4.41
CA GLU A 180 22.93 3.65 4.10
C GLU A 180 23.04 3.05 2.69
N PHE A 181 22.13 2.15 2.32
CA PHE A 181 22.12 1.57 0.98
C PHE A 181 21.88 2.62 -0.09
N LEU A 182 20.92 3.54 0.12
CA LEU A 182 20.61 4.61 -0.82
C LEU A 182 21.80 5.56 -1.01
N LYS A 183 22.50 5.89 0.07
CA LYS A 183 23.73 6.69 0.02
C LYS A 183 24.81 5.98 -0.80
N PHE A 184 25.07 4.70 -0.51
CA PHE A 184 26.04 3.90 -1.25
C PHE A 184 25.69 3.83 -2.74
N LYS A 185 24.42 3.59 -3.07
CA LYS A 185 23.95 3.58 -4.46
C LYS A 185 24.22 4.91 -5.15
N SER A 186 23.92 6.04 -4.51
CA SER A 186 24.18 7.36 -5.10
C SER A 186 25.67 7.59 -5.39
N ASP A 187 26.56 7.09 -4.52
CA ASP A 187 28.01 7.19 -4.74
C ASP A 187 28.50 6.25 -5.85
N GLN A 188 27.93 5.05 -5.94
CA GLN A 188 28.19 4.12 -7.05
C GLN A 188 27.68 4.65 -8.39
N ASP A 189 26.51 5.31 -8.41
CA ASP A 189 25.94 5.94 -9.61
C ASP A 189 26.89 7.00 -10.19
N LYS A 190 27.45 7.85 -9.32
CA LYS A 190 28.45 8.86 -9.71
C LYS A 190 29.71 8.19 -10.24
N THR A 191 30.24 7.22 -9.49
CA THR A 191 31.47 6.50 -9.84
C THR A 191 31.35 5.77 -11.18
N ALA A 192 30.25 5.05 -11.40
CA ALA A 192 29.98 4.36 -12.65
C ALA A 192 29.80 5.35 -13.80
N GLY A 193 29.08 6.46 -13.57
CA GLY A 193 28.92 7.53 -14.56
C GLY A 193 30.25 8.16 -15.00
N GLU A 194 31.19 8.36 -14.08
CA GLU A 194 32.53 8.85 -14.39
C GLU A 194 33.36 7.82 -15.16
N LYS A 195 33.36 6.56 -14.74
CA LYS A 195 34.07 5.47 -15.44
C LYS A 195 33.53 5.26 -16.85
N LEU A 196 32.21 5.33 -17.05
CA LEU A 196 31.58 5.15 -18.36
C LEU A 196 31.96 6.24 -19.36
N LYS A 197 32.20 7.49 -18.91
CA LYS A 197 32.70 8.56 -19.78
C LYS A 197 34.10 8.25 -20.34
N GLY A 198 34.90 7.50 -19.60
CA GLY A 198 36.25 7.06 -20.01
C GLY A 198 36.30 5.75 -20.79
N ALA A 199 35.17 5.04 -20.93
CA ALA A 199 35.12 3.73 -21.58
C ALA A 199 35.24 3.84 -23.10
N LYS A 200 36.22 3.14 -23.68
CA LYS A 200 36.54 3.21 -25.12
C LYS A 200 35.89 2.08 -25.92
N THR A 201 35.68 0.93 -25.29
CA THR A 201 35.10 -0.25 -25.91
C THR A 201 33.81 -0.68 -25.22
N ASP A 202 33.01 -1.51 -25.88
CA ASP A 202 31.82 -2.11 -25.26
C ASP A 202 32.21 -3.07 -24.12
N ALA A 203 33.34 -3.77 -24.26
CA ALA A 203 33.86 -4.62 -23.19
C ALA A 203 34.18 -3.81 -21.91
N ASP A 204 34.73 -2.60 -22.04
CA ASP A 204 34.96 -1.71 -20.90
C ASP A 204 33.64 -1.30 -20.22
N ARG A 205 32.62 -0.97 -21.02
CA ARG A 205 31.30 -0.57 -20.51
C ARG A 205 30.62 -1.73 -19.77
N ASP A 206 30.67 -2.93 -20.34
CA ASP A 206 30.08 -4.12 -19.74
C ASP A 206 30.75 -4.48 -18.41
N ALA A 207 32.08 -4.38 -18.34
CA ALA A 207 32.83 -4.58 -17.11
C ALA A 207 32.40 -3.57 -16.02
N ILE A 208 32.30 -2.28 -16.36
CA ILE A 208 31.86 -1.24 -15.42
C ILE A 208 30.44 -1.51 -14.90
N LEU A 209 29.51 -1.88 -15.78
CA LEU A 209 28.13 -2.17 -15.39
C LEU A 209 28.03 -3.44 -14.55
N LYS A 210 28.84 -4.46 -14.83
CA LYS A 210 28.91 -5.68 -14.03
C LYS A 210 29.43 -5.40 -12.63
N ASP A 211 30.51 -4.64 -12.50
CA ASP A 211 31.08 -4.25 -11.21
C ASP A 211 30.11 -3.38 -10.40
N TYR A 212 29.45 -2.43 -11.06
CA TYR A 212 28.41 -1.61 -10.45
C TYR A 212 27.25 -2.46 -9.90
N ARG A 213 26.71 -3.37 -10.71
CA ARG A 213 25.64 -4.29 -10.27
C ARG A 213 26.10 -5.14 -9.10
N LYS A 214 27.28 -5.75 -9.20
CA LYS A 214 27.86 -6.55 -8.13
C LYS A 214 28.02 -5.76 -6.83
N ALA A 215 28.54 -4.54 -6.90
CA ALA A 215 28.72 -3.69 -5.72
C ALA A 215 27.37 -3.38 -5.03
N LEU A 216 26.33 -3.11 -5.82
CA LEU A 216 24.97 -2.92 -5.28
C LEU A 216 24.42 -4.21 -4.66
N ASP A 217 24.55 -5.35 -5.33
CA ASP A 217 24.07 -6.64 -4.83
C ASP A 217 24.77 -7.04 -3.53
N ASP A 218 26.09 -6.86 -3.46
CA ASP A 218 26.91 -7.12 -2.28
C ASP A 218 26.47 -6.20 -1.12
N LYS A 219 26.28 -4.89 -1.39
CA LYS A 219 25.83 -3.95 -0.36
C LYS A 219 24.42 -4.23 0.11
N GLN A 220 23.50 -4.56 -0.80
CA GLN A 220 22.14 -4.95 -0.48
C GLN A 220 22.13 -6.20 0.41
N SER A 221 22.93 -7.21 0.04
CA SER A 221 23.06 -8.45 0.81
C SER A 221 23.70 -8.24 2.18
N ALA A 222 24.63 -7.30 2.32
CA ALA A 222 25.25 -7.00 3.61
C ALA A 222 24.33 -6.17 4.52
N THR A 223 23.56 -5.24 3.95
CA THR A 223 22.87 -4.20 4.74
C THR A 223 21.38 -4.49 4.90
N LEU A 224 20.69 -4.88 3.81
CA LEU A 224 19.25 -5.05 3.79
C LEU A 224 18.82 -6.49 4.10
N LYS A 225 19.56 -7.50 3.61
CA LYS A 225 19.20 -8.92 3.83
C LYS A 225 19.08 -9.30 5.32
N PRO A 226 19.97 -8.87 6.24
CA PRO A 226 19.78 -9.17 7.66
C PRO A 226 18.47 -8.59 8.21
N MET A 227 18.07 -7.38 7.77
CA MET A 227 16.80 -6.76 8.18
C MET A 227 15.60 -7.54 7.64
N ILE A 228 15.69 -8.06 6.41
CA ILE A 228 14.67 -8.96 5.83
C ILE A 228 14.54 -10.21 6.67
N ASP A 229 15.65 -10.89 6.94
CA ASP A 229 15.65 -12.17 7.63
C ASP A 229 15.13 -12.02 9.07
N GLN A 230 15.52 -10.94 9.76
CA GLN A 230 14.98 -10.59 11.07
C GLN A 230 13.48 -10.30 11.02
N THR A 231 13.03 -9.50 10.06
CA THR A 231 11.60 -9.18 9.87
C THR A 231 10.78 -10.43 9.60
N ARG A 232 11.25 -11.30 8.69
CA ARG A 232 10.60 -12.58 8.38
C ARG A 232 10.53 -13.49 9.59
N SER A 233 11.62 -13.58 10.36
CA SER A 233 11.67 -14.36 11.59
C SER A 233 10.66 -13.84 12.62
N ALA A 234 10.62 -12.52 12.84
CA ALA A 234 9.67 -11.89 13.75
C ALA A 234 8.21 -12.13 13.35
N ILE A 235 7.90 -12.01 12.05
CA ILE A 235 6.56 -12.31 11.51
C ILE A 235 6.22 -13.79 11.72
N ALA A 236 7.13 -14.70 11.38
CA ALA A 236 6.91 -16.15 11.53
C ALA A 236 6.68 -16.54 13.00
N ASP A 237 7.46 -15.99 13.93
CA ASP A 237 7.28 -16.20 15.36
C ASP A 237 5.91 -15.74 15.86
N VAL A 238 5.53 -14.50 15.50
CA VAL A 238 4.25 -13.93 15.93
C VAL A 238 3.10 -14.70 15.34
N ALA A 239 3.17 -15.02 14.04
CA ALA A 239 2.18 -15.81 13.36
C ALA A 239 2.03 -17.20 13.99
N LYS A 240 3.12 -17.90 14.27
CA LYS A 240 3.09 -19.19 14.98
C LYS A 240 2.47 -19.06 16.37
N SER A 241 2.84 -18.02 17.13
CA SER A 241 2.30 -17.78 18.48
C SER A 241 0.79 -17.51 18.49
N LYS A 242 0.26 -16.95 17.40
CA LYS A 242 -1.16 -16.60 17.24
C LYS A 242 -1.93 -17.61 16.37
N GLY A 243 -1.31 -18.71 15.96
CA GLY A 243 -1.95 -19.74 15.13
C GLY A 243 -2.31 -19.26 13.72
N LEU A 244 -1.60 -18.26 13.18
CA LEU A 244 -1.80 -17.74 11.83
C LEU A 244 -1.09 -18.63 10.81
N VAL A 245 -1.74 -18.88 9.68
CA VAL A 245 -1.23 -19.71 8.58
C VAL A 245 -0.76 -18.87 7.38
N LEU A 246 -1.26 -17.63 7.29
CA LEU A 246 -0.95 -16.67 6.24
C LEU A 246 -0.76 -15.29 6.86
N VAL A 247 0.30 -14.59 6.44
CA VAL A 247 0.49 -13.17 6.73
C VAL A 247 0.65 -12.41 5.42
N VAL A 248 -0.08 -11.30 5.28
CA VAL A 248 -0.02 -10.42 4.12
C VAL A 248 0.28 -8.97 4.52
N ASP A 249 0.65 -8.15 3.54
CA ASP A 249 0.75 -6.71 3.76
C ASP A 249 -0.62 -6.05 3.94
N ARG A 250 -0.72 -5.06 4.83
CA ARG A 250 -1.92 -4.29 5.15
C ARG A 250 -2.58 -3.67 3.92
N GLY A 251 -1.80 -3.25 2.92
CA GLY A 251 -2.31 -2.68 1.67
C GLY A 251 -3.17 -3.64 0.86
N ASN A 252 -3.12 -4.94 1.17
CA ASN A 252 -3.91 -5.97 0.50
C ASN A 252 -5.16 -6.40 1.28
N ILE A 253 -5.31 -5.95 2.53
CA ILE A 253 -6.48 -6.26 3.37
C ILE A 253 -7.56 -5.19 3.17
N VAL A 254 -8.77 -5.65 2.89
CA VAL A 254 -9.96 -4.80 2.77
C VAL A 254 -10.84 -4.90 4.01
N PHE A 255 -11.00 -6.10 4.57
CA PHE A 255 -11.81 -6.35 5.77
C PHE A 255 -11.29 -7.55 6.55
N GLY A 256 -11.45 -7.54 7.88
CA GLY A 256 -11.06 -8.65 8.75
C GLY A 256 -9.55 -8.83 8.88
N GLY A 257 -9.12 -10.06 9.18
CA GLY A 257 -7.72 -10.39 9.47
C GLY A 257 -7.24 -9.89 10.84
N LEU A 258 -6.14 -10.48 11.33
CA LEU A 258 -5.51 -10.09 12.59
C LEU A 258 -4.33 -9.15 12.35
N ASP A 259 -4.42 -7.90 12.83
CA ASP A 259 -3.28 -6.99 12.83
C ASP A 259 -2.22 -7.49 13.81
N ILE A 260 -1.03 -7.80 13.31
CA ILE A 260 0.12 -8.23 14.11
C ILE A 260 1.29 -7.23 14.04
N THR A 261 1.06 -6.03 13.51
CA THR A 261 2.09 -5.00 13.30
C THR A 261 2.80 -4.62 14.59
N SER A 262 2.06 -4.37 15.68
CA SER A 262 2.64 -4.00 16.98
C SER A 262 3.50 -5.11 17.56
N ASP A 263 3.06 -6.35 17.46
CA ASP A 263 3.78 -7.53 17.97
C ASP A 263 5.08 -7.77 17.19
N VAL A 264 5.02 -7.63 15.86
CA VAL A 264 6.19 -7.76 14.98
C VAL A 264 7.18 -6.62 15.21
N THR A 265 6.71 -5.37 15.24
CA THR A 265 7.58 -4.21 15.48
C THR A 265 8.19 -4.24 16.88
N ALA A 266 7.51 -4.79 17.89
CA ALA A 266 8.08 -4.99 19.22
C ALA A 266 9.25 -5.98 19.22
N LYS A 267 9.20 -7.05 18.41
CA LYS A 267 10.31 -8.00 18.24
C LYS A 267 11.52 -7.44 17.47
N LEU A 268 11.33 -6.37 16.70
CA LEU A 268 12.36 -5.77 15.85
C LEU A 268 13.04 -4.53 16.45
N LYS A 269 12.58 -4.06 17.61
CA LYS A 269 13.23 -2.98 18.38
C LYS A 269 14.54 -3.49 18.99
#